data_AF-A0A968GGK0-F1
#
_entry.id   AF-A0A968GGK0-F1
#
_cell.length_a   1.000
_cell.length_b   1.000
_cell.length_c   1.000
_cell.angle_alpha   90.00
_cell.angle_beta   90.00
_cell.angle_gamma   90.00
#
_symmetry.space_group_name_H-M   'P 1'
#
loop_
_entity.id
_entity.type
_entity.pdbx_description
1 polymer ?
#
loop_
_entity_poly.entity_id
_entity_poly.type
_entity_poly.pdbx_seq_one_letter_code
_entity_poly.pdbx_strand_id
1 'polypeptide(L)'
;MANKRRKQARKKASPAPLFLVIILILGAALYYIDPSFLQDLELFPEQPSTLAPPSSSVVNPDGQEVEELSSRNQALAGKVHEKTGVPYERVVTMGPNGHYIAIVVPQFDYFFSVTLPQDLFLASDSKQFAYANSQLKSAVEKSVDLQKKFSADQLAQIRAGKRPKGYTWHHDAPLGLLLLVDSDLHAKSAHTGGRSIWGGGGDYR
;
A
#
# COMPACT_ATOMS: atom_id res chain seq x y z
N MET A 1 38.01 19.24 68.71
CA MET A 1 38.77 19.45 67.47
C MET A 1 37.97 18.87 66.31
N ALA A 2 37.59 19.73 65.36
CA ALA A 2 36.63 19.44 64.29
C ALA A 2 37.30 18.83 63.06
N ASN A 3 36.73 17.77 62.48
CA ASN A 3 37.19 17.22 61.22
C ASN A 3 36.19 17.55 60.09
N LYS A 4 36.43 18.67 59.40
CA LYS A 4 35.68 19.14 58.23
C LYS A 4 36.00 18.26 57.02
N ARG A 5 35.06 17.40 56.59
CA ARG A 5 35.12 16.78 55.25
C ARG A 5 34.74 17.82 54.20
N ARG A 6 35.74 18.32 53.46
CA ARG A 6 35.56 19.19 52.28
C ARG A 6 34.99 18.36 51.12
N LYS A 7 33.80 18.73 50.66
CA LYS A 7 33.25 18.34 49.36
C LYS A 7 34.09 18.96 48.24
N GLN A 8 34.60 18.17 47.31
CA GLN A 8 35.00 18.66 45.99
C GLN A 8 33.97 18.19 44.97
N ALA A 9 33.25 19.16 44.42
CA ALA A 9 32.40 19.00 43.25
C ALA A 9 33.28 18.89 41.99
N ARG A 10 33.07 17.84 41.19
CA ARG A 10 33.55 17.79 39.81
C ARG A 10 32.38 18.13 38.89
N LYS A 11 32.55 19.20 38.10
CA LYS A 11 31.60 19.65 37.07
C LYS A 11 31.59 18.66 35.89
N LYS A 12 30.41 18.61 35.27
CA LYS A 12 29.96 17.79 34.13
C LYS A 12 30.86 17.87 32.89
N ALA A 13 30.92 16.76 32.15
CA ALA A 13 31.05 16.74 30.70
C ALA A 13 30.09 15.67 30.15
N SER A 14 29.16 16.08 29.28
CA SER A 14 28.32 15.18 28.49
C SER A 14 29.09 14.70 27.26
N PRO A 15 29.02 13.42 26.87
CA PRO A 15 29.29 13.03 25.49
C PRO A 15 27.98 13.04 24.68
N ALA A 16 28.06 13.61 23.48
CA ALA A 16 27.03 13.63 22.44
C ALA A 16 26.74 12.20 21.89
N PRO A 17 25.57 11.95 21.26
CA PRO A 17 25.17 10.63 20.84
C PRO A 17 25.88 10.23 19.54
N LEU A 18 26.53 9.07 19.54
CA LEU A 18 27.07 8.45 18.34
C LEU A 18 25.93 7.63 17.71
N PHE A 19 25.35 8.15 16.62
CA PHE A 19 24.45 7.37 15.77
C PHE A 19 25.26 6.29 15.05
N LEU A 20 25.12 5.04 15.50
CA LEU A 20 25.63 3.88 14.79
C LEU A 20 24.45 3.17 14.15
N VAL A 21 24.31 3.35 12.83
CA VAL A 21 23.40 2.59 11.97
C VAL A 21 23.98 1.18 11.85
N ILE A 22 23.40 0.22 12.58
CA ILE A 22 23.73 -1.20 12.42
C ILE A 22 22.76 -1.77 11.39
N ILE A 23 23.24 -1.92 10.15
CA ILE A 23 22.58 -2.69 9.11
C ILE A 23 22.82 -4.17 9.45
N LEU A 24 21.79 -4.88 9.90
CA LEU A 24 21.81 -6.34 10.02
C LEU A 24 21.61 -6.94 8.61
N ILE A 25 22.73 -7.32 7.98
CA ILE A 25 22.72 -8.22 6.83
C ILE A 25 22.66 -9.64 7.39
N LEU A 26 21.52 -10.31 7.20
CA LEU A 26 21.40 -11.76 7.39
C LEU A 26 21.51 -12.40 6.01
N GLY A 27 22.66 -13.01 5.75
CA GLY A 27 22.85 -13.95 4.66
C GLY A 27 23.06 -15.36 5.23
N ALA A 28 22.24 -16.32 4.77
CA ALA A 28 22.70 -17.54 4.11
C ALA A 28 21.57 -18.60 3.99
N ALA A 29 21.25 -18.93 2.73
CA ALA A 29 20.91 -20.26 2.17
C ALA A 29 19.63 -20.98 2.68
N LEU A 30 18.75 -21.58 1.88
CA LEU A 30 18.81 -22.34 0.62
C LEU A 30 17.43 -22.18 -0.07
N TYR A 31 17.28 -22.10 -1.40
CA TYR A 31 17.37 -23.20 -2.37
C TYR A 31 17.52 -22.63 -3.80
N TYR A 32 18.45 -23.23 -4.57
CA TYR A 32 18.58 -23.28 -6.03
C TYR A 32 17.91 -22.20 -6.89
N ILE A 33 18.73 -21.31 -7.45
CA ILE A 33 18.42 -20.60 -8.70
C ILE A 33 19.56 -20.88 -9.68
N ASP A 34 19.18 -21.33 -10.87
CA ASP A 34 20.01 -21.72 -12.01
C ASP A 34 20.90 -20.53 -12.47
N PRO A 35 22.22 -20.75 -12.72
CA PRO A 35 23.16 -19.68 -13.08
C PRO A 35 22.99 -19.10 -14.49
N SER A 36 21.93 -19.46 -15.24
CA SER A 36 21.63 -18.90 -16.56
C SER A 36 20.90 -17.54 -16.54
N PHE A 37 20.49 -17.03 -15.37
CA PHE A 37 19.71 -15.77 -15.26
C PHE A 37 20.53 -14.47 -15.29
N LEU A 38 21.85 -14.53 -15.45
CA LEU A 38 22.72 -13.34 -15.45
C LEU A 38 23.36 -13.06 -16.82
N GLN A 39 22.56 -13.07 -17.89
CA GLN A 39 23.05 -12.72 -19.23
C GLN A 39 22.38 -11.51 -19.90
N ASP A 40 21.36 -10.86 -19.32
CA ASP A 40 20.67 -9.74 -20.00
C ASP A 40 20.60 -8.46 -19.16
N LEU A 41 21.73 -8.07 -18.58
CA LEU A 41 21.91 -6.74 -18.00
C LEU A 41 22.45 -5.78 -19.07
N GLU A 42 21.65 -5.46 -20.11
CA GLU A 42 21.94 -4.33 -20.98
C GLU A 42 21.25 -3.05 -20.50
N LEU A 43 22.13 -2.09 -20.28
CA LEU A 43 21.93 -0.75 -19.76
C LEU A 43 21.44 0.17 -20.91
N PHE A 44 20.36 0.93 -20.67
CA PHE A 44 19.83 2.04 -21.48
C PHE A 44 19.13 1.72 -22.83
N PRO A 45 17.79 1.90 -22.92
CA PRO A 45 17.12 1.93 -24.22
C PRO A 45 17.29 3.30 -24.90
N GLU A 46 17.86 3.30 -26.11
CA GLU A 46 17.66 4.41 -27.05
C GLU A 46 16.19 4.47 -27.48
N GLN A 47 15.65 5.68 -27.57
CA GLN A 47 14.35 5.98 -28.15
C GLN A 47 14.42 5.89 -29.68
N PRO A 48 13.42 5.30 -30.36
CA PRO A 48 12.99 5.84 -31.64
C PRO A 48 11.55 6.33 -31.58
N SER A 49 11.39 7.52 -32.17
CA SER A 49 10.15 8.25 -32.34
C SER A 49 9.27 7.68 -33.45
N THR A 50 7.95 7.90 -33.28
CA THR A 50 6.86 7.86 -34.26
C THR A 50 6.41 6.49 -34.82
N LEU A 51 5.14 6.15 -34.53
CA LEU A 51 4.01 5.93 -35.46
C LEU A 51 2.92 5.11 -34.73
N ALA A 52 1.73 5.67 -34.52
CA ALA A 52 0.49 4.89 -34.33
C ALA A 52 -0.11 4.62 -35.72
N PRO A 53 -0.87 3.53 -36.03
CA PRO A 53 -1.81 2.71 -35.21
C PRO A 53 -1.66 1.17 -35.52
N PRO A 54 -2.60 0.19 -35.29
CA PRO A 54 -3.91 0.17 -34.60
C PRO A 54 -3.97 -0.82 -33.39
N SER A 55 -4.90 -0.58 -32.46
CA SER A 55 -5.43 -1.56 -31.47
C SER A 55 -4.50 -2.73 -31.09
N SER A 56 -3.31 -2.44 -30.56
CA SER A 56 -2.36 -3.47 -30.17
C SER A 56 -2.68 -3.94 -28.76
N SER A 57 -3.07 -5.20 -28.62
CA SER A 57 -3.18 -5.89 -27.33
C SER A 57 -1.93 -5.62 -26.51
N VAL A 58 -2.08 -4.84 -25.43
CA VAL A 58 -0.97 -4.60 -24.51
C VAL A 58 -0.71 -5.93 -23.84
N VAL A 59 0.53 -6.40 -23.87
CA VAL A 59 0.87 -7.72 -23.33
C VAL A 59 1.62 -7.51 -22.02
N ASN A 60 1.31 -8.27 -20.96
CA ASN A 60 2.10 -8.25 -19.73
C ASN A 60 3.49 -8.90 -19.99
N PRO A 61 4.46 -8.79 -19.06
CA PRO A 61 5.78 -9.41 -19.22
C PRO A 61 5.76 -10.93 -19.52
N ASP A 62 4.65 -11.61 -19.21
CA ASP A 62 4.45 -13.05 -19.38
C ASP A 62 3.73 -13.42 -20.69
N GLY A 63 3.53 -12.47 -21.61
CA GLY A 63 2.93 -12.77 -22.91
C GLY A 63 1.39 -12.79 -22.92
N GLN A 64 0.72 -12.38 -21.84
CA GLN A 64 -0.75 -12.40 -21.73
C GLN A 64 -1.36 -11.06 -22.13
N GLU A 65 -2.48 -11.11 -22.85
CA GLU A 65 -3.25 -9.92 -23.23
C GLU A 65 -3.77 -9.17 -22.00
N VAL A 66 -3.65 -7.85 -22.06
CA VAL A 66 -4.06 -6.90 -21.02
C VAL A 66 -5.11 -5.96 -21.60
N GLU A 67 -6.30 -5.99 -21.01
CA GLU A 67 -7.39 -5.07 -21.32
C GLU A 67 -7.12 -3.70 -20.67
N GLU A 68 -7.07 -2.63 -21.47
CA GLU A 68 -6.95 -1.26 -20.96
C GLU A 68 -8.31 -0.71 -20.51
N LEU A 69 -8.47 -0.48 -19.21
CA LEU A 69 -9.68 0.11 -18.65
C LEU A 69 -9.55 1.63 -18.53
N SER A 70 -10.51 2.33 -19.12
CA SER A 70 -10.69 3.77 -18.89
C SER A 70 -10.97 4.04 -17.41
N SER A 71 -10.30 5.03 -16.86
CA SER A 71 -10.43 5.41 -15.44
C SER A 71 -10.61 6.89 -15.25
N ARG A 72 -11.31 7.27 -14.16
CA ARG A 72 -11.37 8.67 -13.76
C ARG A 72 -9.96 9.16 -13.44
N ASN A 73 -9.62 10.32 -14.01
CA ASN A 73 -8.29 10.94 -13.90
C ASN A 73 -7.16 10.12 -14.55
N GLN A 74 -7.44 9.31 -15.58
CA GLN A 74 -6.40 8.58 -16.33
C GLN A 74 -5.28 9.46 -16.91
N ALA A 75 -5.57 10.74 -17.19
CA ALA A 75 -4.57 11.71 -17.68
C ALA A 75 -3.49 12.08 -16.63
N LEU A 76 -3.68 11.64 -15.38
CA LEU A 76 -2.69 11.73 -14.30
C LEU A 76 -1.71 10.55 -14.28
N ALA A 77 -1.76 9.61 -15.23
CA ALA A 77 -0.79 8.52 -15.31
C ALA A 77 0.66 9.04 -15.22
N GLY A 78 1.41 8.53 -14.25
CA GLY A 78 2.80 8.93 -13.97
C GLY A 78 2.94 10.31 -13.32
N LYS A 79 1.85 10.93 -12.85
CA LYS A 79 1.84 12.27 -12.25
C LYS A 79 1.39 12.21 -10.79
N VAL A 80 1.79 13.22 -10.04
CA VAL A 80 1.32 13.47 -8.67
C VAL A 80 0.15 14.44 -8.70
N HIS A 81 -0.93 14.11 -8.00
CA HIS A 81 -2.09 14.98 -7.89
C HIS A 81 -1.73 16.24 -7.09
N GLU A 82 -1.76 17.40 -7.74
CA GLU A 82 -1.22 18.67 -7.23
C GLU A 82 -1.77 19.08 -5.85
N LYS A 83 -3.02 18.74 -5.53
CA LYS A 83 -3.66 19.14 -4.28
C LYS A 83 -3.45 18.17 -3.13
N THR A 84 -3.34 16.87 -3.42
CA THR A 84 -3.30 15.82 -2.40
C THR A 84 -1.93 15.21 -2.24
N GLY A 85 -1.03 15.41 -3.21
CA GLY A 85 0.27 14.75 -3.24
C GLY A 85 0.22 13.27 -3.58
N VAL A 86 -0.96 12.73 -3.91
CA VAL A 86 -1.15 11.30 -4.22
C VAL A 86 -0.72 11.02 -5.66
N PRO A 87 0.25 10.12 -5.90
CA PRO A 87 0.64 9.72 -7.25
C PRO A 87 -0.43 8.86 -7.91
N TYR A 88 -0.57 8.99 -9.23
CA TYR A 88 -1.42 8.15 -10.07
C TYR A 88 -0.54 7.31 -10.98
N GLU A 89 -0.71 6.00 -10.91
CA GLU A 89 0.13 5.04 -11.63
C GLU A 89 -0.74 4.11 -12.47
N ARG A 90 -0.22 3.73 -13.63
CA ARG A 90 -0.79 2.65 -14.44
C ARG A 90 -0.37 1.33 -13.81
N VAL A 91 -1.33 0.59 -13.28
CA VAL A 91 -1.12 -0.73 -12.69
C VAL A 91 -1.70 -1.80 -13.59
N VAL A 92 -1.07 -2.98 -13.59
CA VAL A 92 -1.59 -4.18 -14.26
C VAL A 92 -2.01 -5.17 -13.16
N THR A 93 -3.22 -5.68 -13.22
CA THR A 93 -3.77 -6.60 -12.21
C THR A 93 -4.69 -7.64 -12.84
N MET A 94 -4.89 -8.75 -12.12
CA MET A 94 -5.89 -9.75 -12.47
C MET A 94 -7.30 -9.16 -12.32
N GLY A 95 -8.12 -9.29 -13.36
CA GLY A 95 -9.55 -9.00 -13.35
C GLY A 95 -10.37 -10.17 -12.80
N PRO A 96 -11.68 -9.98 -12.54
CA PRO A 96 -12.54 -11.01 -11.95
C PRO A 96 -12.73 -12.25 -12.83
N ASN A 97 -12.51 -12.14 -14.14
CA ASN A 97 -12.66 -13.23 -15.11
C ASN A 97 -11.33 -13.95 -15.42
N GLY A 98 -10.25 -13.64 -14.70
CA GLY A 98 -8.94 -14.27 -14.89
C GLY A 98 -8.11 -13.70 -16.07
N HIS A 99 -8.56 -12.64 -16.73
CA HIS A 99 -7.74 -11.86 -17.65
C HIS A 99 -6.97 -10.76 -16.90
N TYR A 100 -5.91 -10.23 -17.50
CA TYR A 100 -5.24 -9.05 -16.98
C TYR A 100 -5.90 -7.78 -17.46
N ILE A 101 -5.99 -6.81 -16.57
CA ILE A 101 -6.41 -5.44 -16.88
C ILE A 101 -5.28 -4.48 -16.57
N ALA A 102 -5.25 -3.36 -17.29
CA ALA A 102 -4.46 -2.20 -16.96
C ALA A 102 -5.39 -1.04 -16.61
N ILE A 103 -5.06 -0.31 -15.55
CA ILE A 103 -5.85 0.84 -15.11
C ILE A 103 -4.96 1.88 -14.44
N VAL A 104 -5.30 3.16 -14.59
CA VAL A 104 -4.62 4.26 -13.89
C VAL A 104 -5.36 4.57 -12.59
N VAL A 105 -4.69 4.40 -11.46
CA VAL A 105 -5.27 4.56 -10.12
C VAL A 105 -4.34 5.30 -9.17
N PRO A 106 -4.88 6.01 -8.16
CA PRO A 106 -4.08 6.63 -7.11
C PRO A 106 -3.37 5.57 -6.26
N GLN A 107 -2.13 5.84 -5.89
CA GLN A 107 -1.37 5.03 -4.94
C GLN A 107 -1.43 5.69 -3.57
N PHE A 108 -2.26 5.14 -2.68
CA PHE A 108 -2.42 5.67 -1.32
C PHE A 108 -1.42 5.06 -0.36
N ASP A 109 -0.88 5.89 0.54
CA ASP A 109 -0.35 5.37 1.80
C ASP A 109 -1.48 4.71 2.59
N TYR A 110 -1.20 3.54 3.14
CA TYR A 110 -2.17 2.75 3.89
C TYR A 110 -1.61 2.29 5.24
N PHE A 111 -2.51 2.11 6.20
CA PHE A 111 -2.18 1.70 7.56
C PHE A 111 -2.33 0.21 7.77
N PHE A 112 -3.20 -0.41 6.97
CA PHE A 112 -3.50 -1.83 7.02
C PHE A 112 -4.09 -2.28 5.69
N SER A 113 -3.86 -3.52 5.30
CA SER A 113 -4.44 -4.13 4.10
C SER A 113 -5.13 -5.44 4.45
N VAL A 114 -6.17 -5.77 3.69
CA VAL A 114 -6.94 -7.02 3.82
C VAL A 114 -7.25 -7.52 2.43
N THR A 115 -6.92 -8.79 2.15
CA THR A 115 -7.44 -9.50 0.99
C THR A 115 -8.76 -10.15 1.38
N LEU A 116 -9.83 -9.79 0.68
CA LEU A 116 -11.14 -10.42 0.87
C LEU A 116 -11.10 -11.88 0.40
N PRO A 117 -11.84 -12.78 1.06
CA PRO A 117 -12.16 -14.07 0.48
C PRO A 117 -13.10 -13.90 -0.72
N GLN A 118 -13.03 -14.83 -1.68
CA GLN A 118 -13.70 -14.72 -2.97
C GLN A 118 -15.23 -14.61 -2.87
N ASP A 119 -15.83 -15.27 -1.87
CA ASP A 119 -17.26 -15.21 -1.58
C ASP A 119 -17.75 -13.82 -1.14
N LEU A 120 -16.81 -12.94 -0.73
CA LEU A 120 -17.10 -11.56 -0.38
C LEU A 120 -16.86 -10.55 -1.50
N PHE A 121 -16.33 -10.94 -2.67
CA PHE A 121 -16.03 -9.99 -3.76
C PHE A 121 -17.27 -9.22 -4.21
N LEU A 122 -18.41 -9.90 -4.33
CA LEU A 122 -19.69 -9.29 -4.71
C LEU A 122 -20.62 -9.08 -3.51
N ALA A 123 -20.07 -8.99 -2.30
CA ALA A 123 -20.86 -8.64 -1.11
C ALA A 123 -21.02 -7.12 -0.97
N SER A 124 -21.98 -6.68 -0.15
CA SER A 124 -22.17 -5.25 0.11
C SER A 124 -20.98 -4.61 0.82
N ASP A 125 -20.82 -3.29 0.69
CA ASP A 125 -19.74 -2.55 1.36
C ASP A 125 -19.76 -2.83 2.87
N SER A 126 -20.97 -2.87 3.46
CA SER A 126 -21.16 -3.21 4.88
C SER A 126 -20.56 -4.57 5.25
N LYS A 127 -20.79 -5.62 4.45
CA LYS A 127 -20.25 -6.97 4.71
C LYS A 127 -18.74 -7.02 4.53
N GLN A 128 -18.22 -6.44 3.45
CA GLN A 128 -16.78 -6.40 3.19
C GLN A 128 -16.03 -5.61 4.27
N PHE A 129 -16.56 -4.46 4.67
CA PHE A 129 -15.95 -3.62 5.71
C PHE A 129 -16.08 -4.23 7.11
N ALA A 130 -17.16 -4.96 7.40
CA ALA A 130 -17.26 -5.74 8.63
C ALA A 130 -16.17 -6.82 8.71
N TYR A 131 -15.91 -7.53 7.60
CA TYR A 131 -14.80 -8.47 7.51
C TYR A 131 -13.46 -7.77 7.73
N ALA A 132 -13.20 -6.66 7.03
CA ALA A 132 -11.95 -5.91 7.16
C ALA A 132 -11.73 -5.36 8.57
N ASN A 133 -12.77 -4.85 9.24
CA ASN A 133 -12.70 -4.40 10.64
C ASN A 133 -12.33 -5.54 11.59
N SER A 134 -12.86 -6.76 11.36
CA SER A 134 -12.52 -7.94 12.16
C SER A 134 -11.04 -8.35 11.99
N GLN A 135 -10.53 -8.30 10.76
CA GLN A 135 -9.12 -8.56 10.47
C GLN A 135 -8.21 -7.51 11.13
N LEU A 136 -8.54 -6.22 11.00
CA LEU A 136 -7.80 -5.13 11.65
C LEU A 136 -7.77 -5.29 13.17
N LYS A 137 -8.92 -5.58 13.79
CA LYS A 137 -9.00 -5.84 15.23
C LYS A 137 -8.06 -6.96 15.66
N SER A 138 -8.16 -8.10 14.98
CA SER A 138 -7.35 -9.28 15.27
C SER A 138 -5.85 -8.99 15.11
N ALA A 139 -5.46 -8.22 14.09
CA ALA A 139 -4.07 -7.84 13.86
C ALA A 139 -3.54 -6.86 14.92
N VAL A 140 -4.36 -5.86 15.29
CA VAL A 140 -4.01 -4.88 16.33
C VAL A 140 -3.83 -5.57 17.69
N GLU A 141 -4.67 -6.53 18.05
CA GLU A 141 -4.52 -7.28 19.30
C GLU A 141 -3.21 -8.08 19.38
N LYS A 142 -2.68 -8.50 18.23
CA LYS A 142 -1.46 -9.32 18.12
C LYS A 142 -0.17 -8.54 17.92
N SER A 143 -0.24 -7.26 17.54
CA SER A 143 0.94 -6.46 17.17
C SER A 143 0.99 -5.13 17.92
N VAL A 144 1.99 -5.00 18.79
CA VAL A 144 2.26 -3.75 19.53
C VAL A 144 2.69 -2.63 18.57
N ASP A 145 3.42 -2.94 17.52
CA ASP A 145 3.86 -1.93 16.55
C ASP A 145 2.72 -1.42 15.68
N LEU A 146 1.75 -2.29 15.34
CA LEU A 146 0.52 -1.87 14.69
C LEU A 146 -0.33 -1.01 15.65
N GLN A 147 -0.41 -1.36 16.94
CA GLN A 147 -1.11 -0.53 17.93
C GLN A 147 -0.57 0.89 18.00
N LYS A 148 0.76 1.07 17.93
CA LYS A 148 1.42 2.40 17.97
C LYS A 148 1.04 3.31 16.79
N LYS A 149 0.52 2.76 15.69
CA LYS A 149 0.06 3.55 14.54
C LYS A 149 -1.29 4.23 14.77
N PHE A 150 -2.01 3.89 15.84
CA PHE A 150 -3.35 4.40 16.12
C PHE A 150 -3.40 5.15 17.46
N SER A 151 -4.25 6.17 17.54
CA SER A 151 -4.54 6.86 18.81
C SER A 151 -5.36 5.98 19.75
N ALA A 152 -5.44 6.36 21.04
CA ALA A 152 -6.25 5.64 22.02
C ALA A 152 -7.72 5.50 21.60
N ASP A 153 -8.31 6.57 21.05
CA ASP A 153 -9.70 6.57 20.55
C ASP A 153 -9.88 5.66 19.34
N GLN A 154 -8.92 5.66 18.41
CA GLN A 154 -8.92 4.77 17.24
C GLN A 154 -8.78 3.31 17.67
N LEU A 155 -7.91 3.01 18.63
CA LEU A 155 -7.78 1.67 19.21
C LEU A 155 -9.07 1.21 19.90
N ALA A 156 -9.77 2.09 20.61
CA ALA A 156 -11.07 1.78 21.20
C ALA A 156 -12.12 1.43 20.12
N GLN A 157 -12.16 2.18 19.02
CA GLN A 157 -13.05 1.90 17.88
C GLN A 157 -12.72 0.55 17.23
N ILE A 158 -11.43 0.28 16.97
CA ILE A 158 -10.98 -0.98 16.39
C ILE A 158 -11.38 -2.17 17.28
N ARG A 159 -11.15 -2.07 18.60
CA ARG A 159 -11.55 -3.12 19.56
C ARG A 159 -13.07 -3.34 19.60
N ALA A 160 -13.84 -2.29 19.33
CA ALA A 160 -15.30 -2.34 19.16
C ALA A 160 -15.75 -2.86 17.77
N GLY A 161 -14.82 -3.33 16.92
CA GLY A 161 -15.13 -3.83 15.57
C GLY A 161 -15.51 -2.73 14.58
N LYS A 162 -15.15 -1.48 14.86
CA LYS A 162 -15.42 -0.33 14.00
C LYS A 162 -14.16 0.13 13.29
N ARG A 163 -14.36 0.69 12.10
CA ARG A 163 -13.32 1.40 11.39
C ARG A 163 -12.84 2.60 12.20
N PRO A 164 -11.53 2.82 12.37
CA PRO A 164 -11.01 3.95 13.11
C PRO A 164 -11.34 5.30 12.41
N LYS A 165 -11.65 6.32 13.19
CA LYS A 165 -11.97 7.68 12.73
C LYS A 165 -10.77 8.28 11.99
N GLY A 166 -11.05 9.01 10.90
CA GLY A 166 -10.04 9.59 10.02
C GLY A 166 -9.67 8.67 8.85
N TYR A 167 -10.00 7.38 8.93
CA TYR A 167 -9.70 6.41 7.87
C TYR A 167 -10.93 5.89 7.16
N THR A 168 -10.75 5.44 5.92
CA THR A 168 -11.75 4.74 5.13
C THR A 168 -11.18 3.43 4.60
N TRP A 169 -12.05 2.43 4.38
CA TRP A 169 -11.70 1.28 3.57
C TRP A 169 -11.82 1.68 2.11
N HIS A 170 -10.75 1.48 1.36
CA HIS A 170 -10.62 1.76 -0.06
C HIS A 170 -10.50 0.44 -0.81
N HIS A 171 -11.37 0.22 -1.80
CA HIS A 171 -11.23 -0.89 -2.75
C HIS A 171 -10.13 -0.54 -3.74
N ASP A 172 -8.98 -1.20 -3.61
CA ASP A 172 -7.83 -0.97 -4.47
C ASP A 172 -7.96 -1.79 -5.78
N ALA A 173 -7.17 -1.43 -6.81
CA ALA A 173 -7.23 -2.10 -8.11
C ALA A 173 -7.00 -3.61 -8.04
N PRO A 174 -6.04 -4.13 -7.25
CA PRO A 174 -5.85 -5.57 -7.10
C PRO A 174 -7.11 -6.30 -6.61
N LEU A 175 -7.37 -7.46 -7.21
CA LEU A 175 -8.56 -8.26 -6.96
C LEU A 175 -8.74 -8.57 -5.46
N GLY A 176 -9.87 -8.16 -4.90
CA GLY A 176 -10.22 -8.41 -3.50
C GLY A 176 -9.47 -7.57 -2.47
N LEU A 177 -8.58 -6.66 -2.88
CA LEU A 177 -7.75 -5.90 -1.96
C LEU A 177 -8.49 -4.69 -1.38
N LEU A 178 -8.56 -4.63 -0.04
CA LEU A 178 -8.98 -3.45 0.70
C LEU A 178 -7.79 -2.83 1.43
N LEU A 179 -7.67 -1.52 1.32
CA LEU A 179 -6.68 -0.71 2.03
C LEU A 179 -7.36 0.21 3.04
N LEU A 180 -6.81 0.31 4.24
CA LEU A 180 -7.19 1.31 5.22
C LEU A 180 -6.37 2.59 4.97
N VAL A 181 -6.99 3.58 4.33
CA VAL A 181 -6.34 4.81 3.87
C VAL A 181 -6.92 6.04 4.58
N ASP A 182 -6.21 7.16 4.52
CA ASP A 182 -6.71 8.45 5.00
C ASP A 182 -7.97 8.88 4.23
N SER A 183 -9.03 9.26 4.96
CA SER A 183 -10.34 9.57 4.36
C SER A 183 -10.30 10.83 3.51
N ASP A 184 -9.52 11.84 3.93
CA ASP A 184 -9.47 13.13 3.26
C ASP A 184 -8.68 13.03 1.96
N LEU A 185 -7.53 12.35 1.98
CA LEU A 185 -6.75 12.06 0.78
C LEU A 185 -7.55 11.23 -0.22
N HIS A 186 -8.25 10.20 0.27
CA HIS A 186 -9.12 9.37 -0.57
C HIS A 186 -10.26 10.18 -1.20
N ALA A 187 -10.97 11.00 -0.42
CA ALA A 187 -12.07 11.82 -0.91
C ALA A 187 -11.63 12.87 -1.94
N LYS A 188 -10.43 13.44 -1.77
CA LYS A 188 -9.89 14.50 -2.65
C LYS A 188 -9.16 13.95 -3.88
N SER A 189 -8.83 12.65 -3.91
CA SER A 189 -8.15 11.99 -5.03
C SER A 189 -9.13 11.10 -5.79
N ALA A 190 -10.03 11.70 -6.56
CA ALA A 190 -11.10 10.96 -7.21
C ALA A 190 -10.58 9.97 -8.27
N HIS A 191 -11.16 8.77 -8.34
CA HIS A 191 -10.65 7.68 -9.17
C HIS A 191 -11.73 6.63 -9.46
N THR A 192 -11.43 5.74 -10.41
CA THR A 192 -12.16 4.46 -10.56
C THR A 192 -11.46 3.43 -9.68
N GLY A 193 -12.09 2.99 -8.61
CA GLY A 193 -11.51 2.03 -7.66
C GLY A 193 -11.87 0.58 -7.95
N GLY A 194 -11.27 -0.35 -7.19
CA GLY A 194 -11.51 -1.80 -7.27
C GLY A 194 -12.97 -2.21 -7.15
N ARG A 195 -13.77 -1.37 -6.49
CA ARG A 195 -15.22 -1.56 -6.40
C ARG A 195 -15.86 -1.70 -7.79
N SER A 196 -15.48 -0.86 -8.74
CA SER A 196 -16.00 -0.88 -10.11
C SER A 196 -15.37 -1.95 -10.99
N ILE A 197 -14.20 -2.46 -10.61
CA ILE A 197 -13.44 -3.44 -11.39
C ILE A 197 -13.91 -4.87 -11.06
N TRP A 198 -13.95 -5.20 -9.77
CA TRP A 198 -14.19 -6.56 -9.29
C TRP A 198 -15.26 -6.64 -8.19
N GLY A 199 -15.61 -5.51 -7.57
CA GLY A 199 -16.54 -5.45 -6.44
C GLY A 199 -18.02 -5.28 -6.80
N GLY A 200 -18.42 -5.51 -8.05
CA GLY A 200 -19.80 -5.35 -8.52
C GLY A 200 -20.26 -3.90 -8.77
N GLY A 201 -19.39 -2.92 -8.55
CA GLY A 201 -19.68 -1.52 -8.86
C GLY A 201 -20.76 -0.90 -7.97
N GLY A 202 -21.61 -0.07 -8.58
CA GLY A 202 -22.66 0.69 -7.88
C GLY A 202 -23.79 -0.19 -7.34
N ASP A 203 -24.12 -1.26 -8.05
CA ASP A 203 -25.28 -2.13 -7.74
C ASP A 203 -25.14 -2.90 -6.42
N TYR A 204 -23.91 -3.00 -5.93
CA TYR A 204 -23.59 -3.79 -4.75
C TYR A 204 -23.28 -2.93 -3.52
N ARG A 205 -23.16 -1.59 -3.63
CA ARG A 205 -22.74 -0.73 -2.50
C ARG A 205 -23.67 -0.83 -1.29
#